data_AF-A0A9R1BI80-F1
#
_entry.id   AF-A0A9R1BI80-F1
#
_cell.length_a   1.000
_cell.length_b   1.000
_cell.length_c   1.000
_cell.angle_alpha   90.00
_cell.angle_beta   90.00
_cell.angle_gamma   90.00
#
_symmetry.space_group_name_H-M   'P 1'
#
loop_
_entity.id
_entity.type
_entity.pdbx_description
1 polymer ?
#
loop_
_entity_poly.entity_id
_entity_poly.type
_entity_poly.pdbx_seq_one_letter_code
_entity_poly.pdbx_strand_id
1 'polypeptide(L)'
;MRKKINMPDKMKKMQESLQKITEDRQNYCLPPETHTNEHQLPDIRENAGTIEEAEIIGRAKEKLEILARLSGSTTERTTFLPIWGFGGIGKTTLARSVYNDPEFKNHSRVWVYVSQIFDLKFFGKTIISQLSSINICLQKLLTEKKNILIILDDLWEKHPSQLEQLKDMLKQGEGCKVTVVVTTRDEGIANEIGTVQPYNLPQLSDEMCWDKIRQKSKFETRDDKQRLEPIGRDIAKKCRGVALAAQSLGHMLKSRPHREWNSVKANHIWDLSTSTDASPGNEVLGSLQLSYNFMPPYLKLCFAYCAIFPKGHKMIKYDLIHQRIALGFVEASSTFSYA
;
A
#
# COMPACT_ATOMS: atom_id res chain seq x y z
N MET A 1 -53.62 -4.23 22.60
CA MET A 1 -52.87 -3.17 23.33
C MET A 1 -51.49 -3.00 22.70
N ARG A 2 -51.24 -1.89 21.98
CA ARG A 2 -49.90 -1.56 21.45
C ARG A 2 -49.04 -1.00 22.59
N LYS A 3 -47.96 -1.69 23.00
CA LYS A 3 -46.97 -1.15 23.93
C LYS A 3 -46.34 0.09 23.27
N LYS A 4 -46.68 1.29 23.76
CA LYS A 4 -45.96 2.52 23.42
C LYS A 4 -44.51 2.35 23.89
N ILE A 5 -43.58 2.28 22.96
CA ILE A 5 -42.15 2.32 23.27
C ILE A 5 -41.87 3.72 23.84
N ASN A 6 -41.52 3.80 25.13
CA ASN A 6 -41.18 5.05 25.79
C ASN A 6 -39.77 5.47 25.35
N MET A 7 -39.68 6.18 24.22
CA MET A 7 -38.46 6.77 23.69
C MET A 7 -37.64 7.55 24.74
N PRO A 8 -38.27 8.37 25.62
CA PRO A 8 -37.60 9.00 26.75
C PRO A 8 -36.79 8.04 27.64
N ASP A 9 -37.36 6.89 28.03
CA ASP A 9 -36.66 5.92 28.89
C ASP A 9 -35.50 5.24 28.17
N LYS A 10 -35.64 4.98 26.86
CA LYS A 10 -34.54 4.45 26.04
C LYS A 10 -33.40 5.47 25.91
N MET A 11 -33.73 6.74 25.67
CA MET A 11 -32.73 7.81 25.59
C MET A 11 -32.00 7.98 26.91
N LYS A 12 -32.74 7.93 28.03
CA LYS A 12 -32.14 8.02 29.37
C LYS A 12 -31.20 6.85 29.66
N LYS A 13 -31.60 5.61 29.37
CA LYS A 13 -30.73 4.43 29.50
C LYS A 13 -29.49 4.50 28.62
N MET A 14 -29.62 5.03 27.41
CA MET A 14 -28.49 5.20 26.49
C MET A 14 -27.52 6.27 26.99
N GLN A 15 -28.03 7.36 27.56
CA GLN A 15 -27.24 8.44 28.15
C GLN A 15 -26.50 7.97 29.40
N GLU A 16 -27.16 7.22 30.28
CA GLU A 16 -26.55 6.57 31.45
C GLU A 16 -25.45 5.58 31.04
N SER A 17 -25.67 4.81 29.97
CA SER A 17 -24.66 3.87 29.44
C SER A 17 -23.45 4.60 28.86
N LEU A 18 -23.65 5.70 28.11
CA LEU A 18 -22.55 6.49 27.54
C LEU A 18 -21.72 7.21 28.61
N GLN A 19 -22.39 7.69 29.66
CA GLN A 19 -21.74 8.33 30.79
C GLN A 19 -20.87 7.34 31.56
N LYS A 20 -21.41 6.13 31.80
CA LYS A 20 -20.65 5.03 32.39
C LYS A 20 -19.43 4.63 31.56
N ILE A 21 -19.56 4.51 30.22
CA ILE A 21 -18.43 4.23 29.33
C ILE A 21 -17.36 5.34 29.39
N THR A 22 -17.78 6.60 29.56
CA THR A 22 -16.86 7.74 29.66
C THR A 22 -16.09 7.73 30.98
N GLU A 23 -16.77 7.42 32.09
CA GLU A 23 -16.16 7.24 33.41
C GLU A 23 -15.23 6.02 33.45
N ASP A 24 -15.66 4.90 32.89
CA ASP A 24 -14.85 3.68 32.76
C ASP A 24 -13.59 3.97 31.92
N ARG A 25 -13.69 4.70 30.81
CA ARG A 25 -12.53 5.09 29.98
C ARG A 25 -11.53 5.98 30.72
N GLN A 26 -11.98 6.83 31.64
CA GLN A 26 -11.09 7.66 32.46
C GLN A 26 -10.42 6.86 33.58
N ASN A 27 -11.13 5.86 34.12
CA ASN A 27 -10.63 5.00 35.20
C ASN A 27 -9.69 3.89 34.70
N TYR A 28 -9.96 3.37 33.50
CA TYR A 28 -9.08 2.46 32.79
C TYR A 28 -8.25 3.28 31.80
N CYS A 29 -7.10 3.78 32.25
CA CYS A 29 -6.01 4.19 31.35
C CYS A 29 -5.66 2.98 30.47
N LEU A 30 -6.34 2.83 29.33
CA LEU A 30 -6.03 1.82 28.34
C LEU A 30 -4.54 2.01 27.99
N PRO A 31 -3.68 1.04 28.27
CA PRO A 31 -2.31 1.10 27.78
C PRO A 31 -2.36 1.26 26.26
N PRO A 32 -1.39 1.94 25.64
CA PRO A 32 -1.24 1.88 24.20
C PRO A 32 -1.17 0.40 23.78
N GLU A 33 -1.91 0.10 22.71
CA GLU A 33 -2.15 -1.23 22.14
C GLU A 33 -1.10 -2.27 22.55
N THR A 34 -1.48 -3.23 23.40
CA THR A 34 -0.66 -4.42 23.58
C THR A 34 -0.73 -5.18 22.26
N HIS A 35 0.34 -5.13 21.48
CA HIS A 35 0.56 -6.00 20.34
C HIS A 35 0.40 -7.44 20.81
N THR A 36 -0.76 -8.03 20.54
CA THR A 36 -0.97 -9.45 20.74
C THR A 36 0.03 -10.19 19.86
N ASN A 37 0.72 -11.17 20.44
CA ASN A 37 1.61 -12.07 19.72
C ASN A 37 0.80 -12.79 18.64
N GLU A 38 0.84 -12.26 17.42
CA GLU A 38 0.18 -12.86 16.28
C GLU A 38 1.07 -13.94 15.67
N HIS A 39 0.47 -15.10 15.41
CA HIS A 39 1.05 -16.11 14.54
C HIS A 39 1.17 -15.53 13.14
N GLN A 40 2.39 -15.10 12.79
CA GLN A 40 2.77 -14.68 11.44
C GLN A 40 2.67 -15.89 10.52
N LEU A 41 1.56 -16.01 9.80
CA LEU A 41 1.53 -16.88 8.61
C LEU A 41 2.46 -16.27 7.55
N PRO A 42 3.21 -17.11 6.80
CA PRO A 42 4.03 -16.62 5.70
C PRO A 42 3.14 -15.80 4.76
N ASP A 43 3.45 -14.51 4.62
CA ASP A 43 2.86 -13.64 3.59
C ASP A 43 3.45 -14.06 2.25
N ILE A 44 2.97 -15.20 1.78
CA ILE A 44 3.00 -15.54 0.37
C ILE A 44 1.95 -14.62 -0.24
N ARG A 45 2.35 -13.38 -0.54
CA ARG A 45 1.71 -12.61 -1.61
C ARG A 45 1.85 -13.49 -2.85
N GLU A 46 0.87 -14.36 -3.04
CA GLU A 46 0.73 -15.21 -4.23
C GLU A 46 1.02 -14.33 -5.43
N ASN A 47 2.14 -14.66 -6.09
CA ASN A 47 2.63 -14.10 -7.34
C ASN A 47 2.29 -12.63 -7.50
N ALA A 48 3.18 -11.73 -7.08
CA ALA A 48 3.18 -10.29 -7.36
C ALA A 48 2.25 -9.98 -8.55
N GLY A 49 0.98 -9.66 -8.25
CA GLY A 49 -0.09 -9.79 -9.23
C GLY A 49 0.29 -9.11 -10.53
N THR A 50 -0.10 -9.70 -11.66
CA THR A 50 0.15 -9.17 -13.00
C THR A 50 -0.49 -7.78 -13.11
N ILE A 51 0.20 -6.75 -12.62
CA ILE A 51 -0.08 -5.38 -13.04
C ILE A 51 0.40 -5.38 -14.48
N GLU A 52 -0.54 -5.29 -15.42
CA GLU A 52 -0.19 -5.06 -16.81
C GLU A 52 0.69 -3.80 -16.86
N GLU A 53 1.87 -3.88 -17.47
CA GLU A 53 2.78 -2.74 -17.57
C GLU A 53 2.08 -1.52 -18.22
N ALA A 54 1.07 -1.78 -19.07
CA ALA A 54 0.18 -0.78 -19.66
C ALA A 54 -0.60 0.08 -18.63
N GLU A 55 -0.75 -0.38 -17.38
CA GLU A 55 -1.38 0.40 -16.31
C GLU A 55 -0.41 1.37 -15.59
N ILE A 56 0.90 1.21 -15.79
CA ILE A 56 1.93 2.00 -15.12
C ILE A 56 2.24 3.26 -15.95
N ILE A 57 1.50 4.31 -15.70
CA ILE A 57 1.69 5.60 -16.36
C ILE A 57 2.95 6.30 -15.81
N GLY A 58 3.84 6.68 -16.73
CA GLY A 58 4.87 7.68 -16.47
C GLY A 58 6.02 7.25 -15.55
N ARG A 59 6.36 5.95 -15.53
CA ARG A 59 7.50 5.43 -14.74
C ARG A 59 8.59 4.78 -15.58
N ALA A 60 8.52 4.90 -16.91
CA ALA A 60 9.45 4.26 -17.84
C ALA A 60 10.88 4.78 -17.68
N LYS A 61 11.04 6.10 -17.50
CA LYS A 61 12.35 6.73 -17.29
C LYS A 61 12.99 6.25 -15.98
N GLU A 62 12.25 6.32 -14.89
CA GLU A 62 12.71 5.91 -13.56
C GLU A 62 13.06 4.41 -13.54
N LYS A 63 12.29 3.57 -14.25
CA LYS A 63 12.60 2.15 -14.44
C LYS A 63 13.96 1.96 -15.09
N LEU A 64 14.21 2.63 -16.23
CA LEU A 64 15.48 2.53 -16.95
C LEU A 64 16.67 3.00 -16.11
N GLU A 65 16.50 4.06 -15.33
CA GLU A 65 17.55 4.55 -14.41
C GLU A 65 17.86 3.53 -13.31
N ILE A 66 16.85 2.86 -12.75
CA ILE A 66 17.05 1.78 -11.78
C ILE A 66 17.80 0.61 -12.41
N LEU A 67 17.39 0.16 -13.60
CA LEU A 67 18.07 -0.93 -14.31
C LEU A 67 19.54 -0.59 -14.56
N ALA A 68 19.83 0.62 -15.06
CA ALA A 68 21.20 1.06 -15.28
C ALA A 68 22.06 1.03 -14.01
N ARG A 69 21.50 1.42 -12.85
CA ARG A 69 22.19 1.33 -11.55
C ARG A 69 22.45 -0.11 -11.11
N LEU A 70 21.52 -1.03 -11.39
CA LEU A 70 21.66 -2.47 -11.09
C LEU A 70 22.69 -3.17 -12.00
N SER A 71 22.80 -2.74 -13.26
CA SER A 71 23.78 -3.29 -14.20
C SER A 71 25.20 -2.75 -13.93
N GLY A 72 25.34 -1.51 -13.45
CA GLY A 72 26.63 -0.86 -13.18
C GLY A 72 27.38 -1.35 -11.92
N SER A 73 26.74 -2.14 -11.05
CA SER A 73 27.30 -2.59 -9.76
C SER A 73 28.28 -3.78 -9.86
N THR A 74 28.98 -3.94 -10.99
CA THR A 74 29.71 -5.17 -11.37
C THR A 74 30.83 -5.61 -10.42
N THR A 75 31.25 -4.77 -9.46
CA THR A 75 32.28 -5.10 -8.46
C THR A 75 31.74 -5.87 -7.26
N GLU A 76 30.46 -5.72 -6.93
CA GLU A 76 29.83 -6.36 -5.77
C GLU A 76 28.95 -7.53 -6.17
N ARG A 77 29.13 -8.68 -5.52
CA ARG A 77 28.31 -9.88 -5.75
C ARG A 77 26.89 -9.77 -5.20
N THR A 78 26.71 -8.89 -4.21
CA THR A 78 25.41 -8.58 -3.59
C THR A 78 25.18 -7.08 -3.70
N THR A 79 24.14 -6.67 -4.41
CA THR A 79 23.81 -5.25 -4.59
C THR A 79 22.50 -4.94 -3.88
N PHE A 80 22.50 -3.92 -3.02
CA PHE A 80 21.28 -3.36 -2.44
C PHE A 80 20.98 -2.02 -3.09
N LEU A 81 19.89 -1.95 -3.85
CA LEU A 81 19.35 -0.71 -4.42
C LEU A 81 18.06 -0.30 -3.68
N PRO A 82 18.14 0.71 -2.81
CA PRO A 82 16.98 1.25 -2.12
C PRO A 82 16.25 2.25 -3.02
N ILE A 83 14.92 2.15 -3.09
CA ILE A 83 14.01 3.13 -3.67
C ILE A 83 13.25 3.77 -2.51
N TRP A 84 13.39 5.07 -2.35
CA TRP A 84 12.76 5.80 -1.25
C TRP A 84 11.91 6.97 -1.73
N GLY A 85 11.09 7.50 -0.82
CA GLY A 85 10.14 8.58 -1.07
C GLY A 85 8.89 8.42 -0.22
N PHE A 86 8.02 9.42 -0.20
CA PHE A 86 6.86 9.41 0.69
C PHE A 86 5.78 8.37 0.31
N GLY A 87 4.77 8.20 1.15
CA GLY A 87 3.70 7.21 0.96
C GLY A 87 2.87 7.46 -0.30
N GLY A 88 2.40 6.41 -0.97
CA GLY A 88 1.49 6.54 -2.13
C GLY A 88 2.12 7.08 -3.43
N ILE A 89 3.42 7.40 -3.44
CA ILE A 89 4.14 7.92 -4.61
C ILE A 89 4.37 6.87 -5.72
N GLY A 90 4.33 5.58 -5.38
CA GLY A 90 4.43 4.47 -6.35
C GLY A 90 5.70 3.61 -6.27
N LYS A 91 6.46 3.63 -5.17
CA LYS A 91 7.68 2.80 -5.01
C LYS A 91 7.45 1.31 -5.25
N THR A 92 6.45 0.72 -4.59
CA THR A 92 6.04 -0.67 -4.76
C THR A 92 5.65 -0.98 -6.21
N THR A 93 5.01 -0.03 -6.90
CA THR A 93 4.66 -0.17 -8.32
C THR A 93 5.90 -0.19 -9.21
N LEU A 94 6.87 0.68 -8.93
CA LEU A 94 8.14 0.72 -9.67
C LEU A 94 8.98 -0.53 -9.42
N ALA A 95 9.11 -0.98 -8.18
CA ALA A 95 9.78 -2.23 -7.83
C ALA A 95 9.11 -3.45 -8.51
N ARG A 96 7.77 -3.43 -8.66
CA ARG A 96 7.05 -4.47 -9.41
C ARG A 96 7.36 -4.45 -10.90
N SER A 97 7.53 -3.26 -11.50
CA SER A 97 7.96 -3.15 -12.89
C SER A 97 9.38 -3.70 -13.09
N VAL A 98 10.30 -3.48 -12.14
CA VAL A 98 11.64 -4.08 -12.14
C VAL A 98 11.57 -5.60 -11.98
N TYR A 99 10.77 -6.10 -11.03
CA TYR A 99 10.58 -7.54 -10.80
C TYR A 99 10.08 -8.31 -12.03
N ASN A 100 9.24 -7.67 -12.84
CA ASN A 100 8.67 -8.23 -14.05
C ASN A 100 9.49 -7.94 -15.31
N ASP A 101 10.61 -7.22 -15.21
CA ASP A 101 11.40 -6.83 -16.37
C ASP A 101 12.05 -8.04 -17.07
N PRO A 102 12.10 -8.06 -18.42
CA PRO A 102 12.77 -9.12 -19.17
C PRO A 102 14.24 -9.37 -18.79
N GLU A 103 14.98 -8.36 -18.31
CA GLU A 103 16.35 -8.50 -17.81
C GLU A 103 16.44 -9.55 -16.68
N PHE A 104 15.39 -9.66 -15.86
CA PHE A 104 15.32 -10.59 -14.74
C PHE A 104 14.60 -11.90 -15.05
N LYS A 105 14.25 -12.17 -16.32
CA LYS A 105 13.50 -13.38 -16.72
C LYS A 105 14.20 -14.68 -16.32
N ASN A 106 15.53 -14.71 -16.38
CA ASN A 106 16.35 -15.88 -16.04
C ASN A 106 16.80 -15.89 -14.56
N HIS A 107 16.36 -14.92 -13.75
CA HIS A 107 16.67 -14.87 -12.33
C HIS A 107 15.65 -15.69 -11.54
N SER A 108 16.09 -16.24 -10.41
CA SER A 108 15.13 -16.66 -9.38
C SER A 108 14.63 -15.41 -8.66
N ARG A 109 13.34 -15.14 -8.72
CA ARG A 109 12.76 -13.86 -8.28
C ARG A 109 11.93 -14.05 -7.01
N VAL A 110 12.22 -13.27 -5.99
CA VAL A 110 11.58 -13.33 -4.66
C VAL A 110 10.97 -11.99 -4.32
N TRP A 111 9.77 -12.00 -3.74
CA TRP A 111 9.13 -10.81 -3.20
C TRP A 111 8.79 -11.01 -1.73
N VAL A 112 9.35 -10.17 -0.86
CA VAL A 112 9.10 -10.17 0.58
C VAL A 112 8.48 -8.85 0.95
N TYR A 113 7.28 -8.89 1.53
CA TYR A 113 6.73 -7.71 2.20
C TYR A 113 7.32 -7.63 3.60
N VAL A 114 7.95 -6.49 3.91
CA VAL A 114 8.54 -6.22 5.21
C VAL A 114 7.48 -5.55 6.06
N SER A 115 6.89 -6.31 6.98
CA SER A 115 5.94 -5.74 7.93
C SER A 115 6.63 -4.73 8.86
N GLN A 116 5.85 -3.99 9.66
CA GLN A 116 6.42 -3.13 10.70
C GLN A 116 7.17 -3.91 11.78
N ILE A 117 6.87 -5.21 11.93
CA ILE A 117 7.61 -6.11 12.78
C ILE A 117 8.79 -6.65 11.97
N PHE A 118 10.00 -6.31 12.39
CA PHE A 118 11.22 -6.80 11.77
C PHE A 118 11.60 -8.18 12.31
N ASP A 119 11.47 -9.21 11.47
CA ASP A 119 11.83 -10.59 11.81
C ASP A 119 12.68 -11.22 10.70
N LEU A 120 13.99 -11.27 10.94
CA LEU A 120 14.95 -11.88 10.03
C LEU A 120 14.66 -13.37 9.77
N LYS A 121 14.19 -14.11 10.77
CA LYS A 121 13.87 -15.54 10.62
C LYS A 121 12.66 -15.70 9.69
N PHE A 122 11.67 -14.83 9.82
CA PHE A 122 10.52 -14.79 8.93
C PHE A 122 10.93 -14.46 7.49
N PHE A 123 11.78 -13.45 7.29
CA PHE A 123 12.29 -13.10 5.96
C PHE A 123 13.05 -14.26 5.33
N GLY A 124 13.98 -14.87 6.06
CA GLY A 124 14.74 -16.03 5.60
C GLY A 124 13.84 -17.20 5.19
N LYS A 125 12.84 -17.55 6.01
CA LYS A 125 11.87 -18.61 5.68
C LYS A 125 11.05 -18.29 4.42
N THR A 126 10.62 -17.04 4.28
CA THR A 126 9.84 -16.57 3.11
C THR A 126 10.66 -16.63 1.83
N ILE A 127 11.96 -16.30 1.91
CA ILE A 127 12.87 -16.40 0.77
C ILE A 127 13.10 -17.87 0.39
N ILE A 128 13.37 -18.74 1.37
CA ILE A 128 13.59 -20.19 1.14
C ILE A 128 12.37 -20.81 0.46
N SER A 129 11.16 -20.51 0.95
CA SER A 129 9.92 -21.10 0.43
C SER A 129 9.60 -20.67 -1.01
N GLN A 130 10.01 -19.47 -1.42
CA GLN A 130 9.84 -18.99 -2.79
C GLN A 130 10.92 -19.52 -3.74
N LEU A 131 12.11 -19.85 -3.23
CA LEU A 131 13.22 -20.31 -4.05
C LEU A 131 13.32 -21.84 -4.15
N SER A 132 12.74 -22.57 -3.19
CA SER A 132 12.80 -24.03 -3.12
C SER A 132 11.59 -24.65 -2.43
N SER A 133 11.22 -25.85 -2.89
CA SER A 133 10.18 -26.68 -2.26
C SER A 133 10.73 -27.55 -1.12
N ILE A 134 12.05 -27.55 -0.90
CA ILE A 134 12.74 -28.34 0.12
C ILE A 134 13.35 -27.36 1.12
N ASN A 135 13.14 -27.58 2.41
CA ASN A 135 13.65 -26.71 3.48
C ASN A 135 15.18 -26.87 3.62
N ILE A 136 15.92 -26.16 2.77
CA ILE A 136 17.38 -26.11 2.73
C ILE A 136 17.84 -24.79 3.36
N CYS A 137 19.06 -24.77 3.95
CA CYS A 137 19.67 -23.55 4.46
C CYS A 137 19.76 -22.46 3.37
N LEU A 138 19.33 -21.23 3.69
CA LEU A 138 19.33 -20.09 2.77
C LEU A 138 20.70 -19.90 2.10
N GLN A 139 21.79 -19.98 2.87
CA GLN A 139 23.16 -19.86 2.36
C GLN A 139 23.44 -20.85 1.22
N LYS A 140 23.10 -22.13 1.40
CA LYS A 140 23.31 -23.16 0.38
C LYS A 140 22.51 -22.88 -0.89
N LEU A 141 21.28 -22.42 -0.72
CA LEU A 141 20.39 -22.08 -1.82
C LEU A 141 20.88 -20.85 -2.60
N LEU A 142 21.42 -19.85 -1.91
CA LEU A 142 22.05 -18.67 -2.52
C LEU A 142 23.29 -19.07 -3.34
N THR A 143 23.99 -20.16 -2.99
CA THR A 143 25.15 -20.67 -3.76
C THR A 143 24.76 -21.54 -4.97
N GLU A 144 23.64 -22.28 -4.90
CA GLU A 144 23.20 -23.17 -5.98
C GLU A 144 22.57 -22.42 -7.18
N LYS A 145 21.96 -21.25 -6.93
CA LYS A 145 21.36 -20.42 -7.97
C LYS A 145 22.39 -19.47 -8.56
N LYS A 146 22.40 -19.29 -9.88
CA LYS A 146 23.30 -18.35 -10.55
C LYS A 146 22.96 -16.89 -10.25
N ASN A 147 21.70 -16.49 -10.45
CA ASN A 147 21.27 -15.11 -10.23
C ASN A 147 19.93 -15.06 -9.50
N ILE A 148 19.83 -14.21 -8.48
CA ILE A 148 18.63 -14.03 -7.65
C ILE A 148 18.27 -12.54 -7.61
N LEU A 149 17.00 -12.23 -7.80
CA LEU A 149 16.42 -10.91 -7.55
C LEU A 149 15.51 -11.01 -6.33
N ILE A 150 15.74 -10.18 -5.32
CA ILE A 150 14.93 -10.09 -4.10
C ILE A 150 14.34 -8.69 -4.02
N ILE A 151 13.01 -8.60 -3.86
CA ILE A 151 12.33 -7.35 -3.52
C ILE A 151 12.00 -7.38 -2.04
N LEU A 152 12.51 -6.40 -1.29
CA LEU A 152 12.13 -6.14 0.10
C LEU A 152 11.21 -4.91 0.11
N ASP A 153 9.89 -5.15 0.14
CA ASP A 153 8.88 -4.12 -0.04
C ASP A 153 8.41 -3.52 1.30
N ASP A 154 8.52 -2.20 1.43
CA ASP A 154 8.11 -1.36 2.56
C ASP A 154 8.93 -1.59 3.85
N LEU A 155 10.26 -1.51 3.77
CA LEU A 155 11.16 -1.66 4.93
C LEU A 155 11.03 -0.48 5.92
N TRP A 156 10.81 -0.80 7.20
CA TRP A 156 10.62 0.16 8.31
C TRP A 156 11.72 0.16 9.38
N GLU A 157 12.63 -0.83 9.37
CA GLU A 157 13.64 -0.99 10.43
C GLU A 157 14.70 0.10 10.39
N LYS A 158 14.97 0.72 11.55
CA LYS A 158 15.88 1.86 11.68
C LYS A 158 17.18 1.53 12.39
N HIS A 159 17.26 0.40 13.09
CA HIS A 159 18.44 0.00 13.83
C HIS A 159 19.54 -0.49 12.86
N PRO A 160 20.69 0.20 12.77
CA PRO A 160 21.75 -0.15 11.84
C PRO A 160 22.24 -1.60 11.99
N SER A 161 22.35 -2.09 13.23
CA SER A 161 22.78 -3.45 13.51
C SER A 161 21.83 -4.52 12.94
N GLN A 162 20.53 -4.24 12.89
CA GLN A 162 19.55 -5.16 12.31
C GLN A 162 19.58 -5.12 10.78
N LEU A 163 19.80 -3.94 10.20
CA LEU A 163 20.01 -3.77 8.76
C LEU A 163 21.30 -4.46 8.29
N GLU A 164 22.38 -4.38 9.06
CA GLU A 164 23.61 -5.13 8.78
C GLU A 164 23.39 -6.64 8.88
N GLN A 165 22.65 -7.13 9.88
CA GLN A 165 22.30 -8.55 9.94
C GLN A 165 21.46 -9.01 8.73
N LEU A 166 20.56 -8.16 8.23
CA LEU A 166 19.82 -8.42 6.99
C LEU A 166 20.75 -8.48 5.78
N LYS A 167 21.72 -7.55 5.68
CA LYS A 167 22.74 -7.60 4.64
C LYS A 167 23.53 -8.90 4.73
N ASP A 168 24.03 -9.26 5.90
CA ASP A 168 24.82 -10.47 6.14
C ASP A 168 24.04 -11.74 5.83
N MET A 169 22.75 -11.78 6.13
CA MET A 169 21.86 -12.89 5.79
C MET A 169 21.74 -13.11 4.27
N LEU A 170 21.77 -12.03 3.47
CA LEU A 170 21.61 -12.06 2.01
C LEU A 170 22.94 -11.97 1.25
N LYS A 171 24.04 -11.64 1.95
CA LYS A 171 25.39 -11.68 1.43
C LYS A 171 25.76 -13.11 1.05
N GLN A 172 26.58 -13.19 0.02
CA GLN A 172 26.73 -14.38 -0.80
C GLN A 172 28.03 -15.15 -0.54
N GLY A 173 28.05 -16.44 -0.95
CA GLY A 173 29.27 -17.23 -1.24
C GLY A 173 29.68 -17.17 -2.73
N GLU A 174 30.79 -17.80 -3.13
CA GLU A 174 31.30 -17.75 -4.51
C GLU A 174 30.30 -18.27 -5.57
N GLY A 175 30.15 -17.52 -6.69
CA GLY A 175 29.51 -17.99 -7.92
C GLY A 175 28.07 -17.52 -8.22
N CYS A 176 27.46 -16.67 -7.38
CA CYS A 176 26.10 -16.16 -7.58
C CYS A 176 26.09 -14.63 -7.81
N LYS A 177 24.99 -14.04 -8.29
CA LYS A 177 24.71 -12.59 -8.19
C LYS A 177 23.36 -12.39 -7.49
N VAL A 178 23.38 -11.72 -6.33
CA VAL A 178 22.16 -11.39 -5.57
C VAL A 178 21.88 -9.91 -5.75
N THR A 179 20.76 -9.61 -6.38
CA THR A 179 20.27 -8.24 -6.56
C THR A 179 19.11 -8.02 -5.61
N VAL A 180 19.21 -7.04 -4.72
CA VAL A 180 18.18 -6.71 -3.74
C VAL A 180 17.66 -5.30 -4.06
N VAL A 181 16.36 -5.19 -4.35
CA VAL A 181 15.67 -3.91 -4.45
C VAL A 181 14.85 -3.72 -3.19
N VAL A 182 15.11 -2.63 -2.47
CA VAL A 182 14.41 -2.30 -1.23
C VAL A 182 13.47 -1.13 -1.50
N THR A 183 12.23 -1.15 -1.00
CA THR A 183 11.39 0.05 -0.98
C THR A 183 11.21 0.54 0.45
N THR A 184 11.37 1.84 0.70
CA THR A 184 11.18 2.42 2.04
C THR A 184 10.65 3.84 1.96
N ARG A 185 10.10 4.36 3.06
CA ARG A 185 9.68 5.76 3.17
C ARG A 185 10.75 6.66 3.75
N ASP A 186 11.78 6.07 4.34
CA ASP A 186 12.77 6.75 5.17
C ASP A 186 14.10 6.82 4.43
N GLU A 187 14.61 8.04 4.24
CA GLU A 187 15.89 8.28 3.57
C GLU A 187 17.07 7.72 4.38
N GLY A 188 16.99 7.76 5.72
CA GLY A 188 18.00 7.20 6.61
C GLY A 188 18.13 5.70 6.41
N ILE A 189 17.00 4.98 6.39
CA ILE A 189 16.98 3.53 6.07
C ILE A 189 17.58 3.28 4.70
N ALA A 190 17.21 4.08 3.70
CA ALA A 190 17.70 3.94 2.33
C ALA A 190 19.23 4.10 2.27
N ASN A 191 19.78 5.13 2.91
CA ASN A 191 21.23 5.33 2.96
C ASN A 191 21.95 4.22 3.74
N GLU A 192 21.36 3.75 4.83
CA GLU A 192 21.95 2.70 5.66
C GLU A 192 21.98 1.35 4.94
N ILE A 193 20.90 0.94 4.28
CA ILE A 193 20.79 -0.40 3.65
C ILE A 193 21.45 -0.47 2.26
N GLY A 194 21.62 0.65 1.57
CA GLY A 194 22.11 0.68 0.20
C GLY A 194 23.59 0.32 0.07
N THR A 195 23.93 -0.45 -0.97
CA THR A 195 25.33 -0.59 -1.42
C THR A 195 25.60 0.21 -2.70
N VAL A 196 24.53 0.64 -3.38
CA VAL A 196 24.56 1.63 -4.46
C VAL A 196 23.75 2.85 -4.06
N GLN A 197 23.95 3.97 -4.77
CA GLN A 197 23.25 5.22 -4.50
C GLN A 197 21.73 5.01 -4.47
N PRO A 198 21.07 5.34 -3.34
CA PRO A 198 19.62 5.24 -3.23
C PRO A 198 18.88 6.04 -4.30
N TYR A 199 17.73 5.53 -4.72
CA TYR A 199 16.88 6.14 -5.71
C TYR A 199 15.73 6.89 -5.03
N ASN A 200 15.82 8.22 -4.95
CA ASN A 200 14.70 9.05 -4.55
C ASN A 200 13.68 9.10 -5.68
N LEU A 201 12.52 8.47 -5.48
CA LEU A 201 11.48 8.41 -6.50
C LEU A 201 10.81 9.79 -6.66
N PRO A 202 10.89 10.44 -7.84
CA PRO A 202 10.25 11.73 -8.04
C PRO A 202 8.71 11.64 -8.01
N GLN A 203 8.10 12.78 -7.69
CA GLN A 203 6.67 13.01 -7.88
C GLN A 203 6.28 12.90 -9.35
N LEU A 204 5.03 12.53 -9.62
CA LEU A 204 4.48 12.61 -10.98
C LEU A 204 4.26 14.08 -11.37
N SER A 205 4.33 14.38 -12.67
CA SER A 205 3.87 15.68 -13.16
C SER A 205 2.34 15.78 -13.08
N ASP A 206 1.81 17.00 -13.10
CA ASP A 206 0.37 17.24 -13.15
C ASP A 206 -0.29 16.56 -14.36
N GLU A 207 0.39 16.51 -15.51
CA GLU A 207 -0.13 15.81 -16.70
C GLU A 207 -0.20 14.30 -16.48
N MET A 208 0.81 13.71 -15.85
CA MET A 208 0.81 12.27 -15.54
C MET A 208 -0.25 11.91 -14.47
N CYS A 209 -0.49 12.81 -13.52
CA CYS A 209 -1.63 12.70 -12.60
C CYS A 209 -2.96 12.78 -13.36
N TRP A 210 -3.08 13.69 -14.33
CA TRP A 210 -4.26 13.80 -15.17
C TRP A 210 -4.48 12.54 -16.01
N ASP A 211 -3.45 12.00 -16.66
CA ASP A 211 -3.49 10.73 -17.38
C ASP A 211 -4.02 9.59 -16.53
N LYS A 212 -3.55 9.50 -15.28
CA LYS A 212 -3.99 8.47 -14.34
C LYS A 212 -5.45 8.65 -13.92
N ILE A 213 -5.91 9.89 -13.72
CA ILE A 213 -7.33 10.19 -13.48
C ILE A 213 -8.16 9.83 -14.72
N ARG A 214 -7.71 10.19 -15.93
CA ARG A 214 -8.39 9.86 -17.19
C ARG A 214 -8.59 8.36 -17.35
N GLN A 215 -7.51 7.60 -17.17
CA GLN A 215 -7.52 6.15 -17.26
C GLN A 215 -8.51 5.53 -16.25
N LYS A 216 -8.41 5.91 -14.97
CA LYS A 216 -9.19 5.26 -13.90
C LYS A 216 -10.65 5.72 -13.83
N SER A 217 -10.98 6.91 -14.35
CA SER A 217 -12.36 7.41 -14.47
C SER A 217 -13.09 6.98 -15.73
N LYS A 218 -12.43 6.24 -16.64
CA LYS A 218 -12.91 5.94 -18.00
C LYS A 218 -13.29 7.20 -18.78
N PHE A 219 -12.44 8.22 -18.69
CA PHE A 219 -12.73 9.56 -19.20
C PHE A 219 -13.01 9.58 -20.71
N GLU A 220 -12.26 8.81 -21.50
CA GLU A 220 -12.39 8.81 -22.97
C GLU A 220 -13.73 8.29 -23.47
N THR A 221 -14.46 7.50 -22.66
CA THR A 221 -15.77 6.96 -23.02
C THR A 221 -16.92 7.89 -22.65
N ARG A 222 -16.65 9.15 -22.27
CA ARG A 222 -17.66 10.10 -21.80
C ARG A 222 -18.06 11.09 -22.88
N ASP A 223 -19.36 11.35 -22.96
CA ASP A 223 -19.92 12.36 -23.87
C ASP A 223 -19.62 13.79 -23.41
N ASP A 224 -19.51 14.03 -22.10
CA ASP A 224 -19.26 15.35 -21.50
C ASP A 224 -17.77 15.67 -21.28
N LYS A 225 -16.87 14.93 -21.94
CA LYS A 225 -15.40 15.01 -21.72
C LYS A 225 -14.83 16.41 -21.87
N GLN A 226 -15.23 17.15 -22.91
CA GLN A 226 -14.71 18.51 -23.17
C GLN A 226 -15.01 19.47 -22.01
N ARG A 227 -16.17 19.31 -21.36
CA ARG A 227 -16.58 20.12 -20.22
C ARG A 227 -15.84 19.72 -18.94
N LEU A 228 -15.48 18.44 -18.81
CA LEU A 228 -14.82 17.89 -17.63
C LEU A 228 -13.30 18.03 -17.65
N GLU A 229 -12.67 18.10 -18.82
CA GLU A 229 -11.21 18.14 -18.95
C GLU A 229 -10.57 19.28 -18.14
N PRO A 230 -11.04 20.55 -18.21
CA PRO A 230 -10.46 21.62 -17.41
C PRO A 230 -10.55 21.35 -15.90
N ILE A 231 -11.67 20.79 -15.44
CA ILE A 231 -11.89 20.45 -14.03
C ILE A 231 -10.98 19.29 -13.60
N GLY A 232 -10.84 18.29 -14.47
CA GLY A 232 -9.96 17.15 -14.23
C GLY A 232 -8.49 17.53 -14.11
N ARG A 233 -8.03 18.46 -14.97
CA ARG A 233 -6.69 19.04 -14.88
C ARG A 233 -6.49 19.83 -13.59
N ASP A 234 -7.48 20.60 -13.15
CA ASP A 234 -7.42 21.29 -11.85
C ASP A 234 -7.33 20.30 -10.68
N ILE A 235 -8.09 19.19 -10.72
CA ILE A 235 -8.01 18.13 -9.70
C ILE A 235 -6.65 17.45 -9.74
N ALA A 236 -6.08 17.18 -10.93
CA ALA A 236 -4.75 16.59 -11.07
C ALA A 236 -3.66 17.44 -10.42
N LYS A 237 -3.70 18.77 -10.57
CA LYS A 237 -2.79 19.69 -9.88
C LYS A 237 -2.89 19.57 -8.35
N LYS A 238 -4.10 19.37 -7.83
CA LYS A 238 -4.34 19.16 -6.40
C LYS A 238 -3.81 17.81 -5.88
N CYS A 239 -3.56 16.84 -6.76
CA CYS A 239 -2.90 15.58 -6.39
C CYS A 239 -1.40 15.75 -6.11
N ARG A 240 -0.76 16.85 -6.51
CA ARG A 240 0.65 17.18 -6.24
C ARG A 240 1.61 16.02 -6.55
N GLY A 241 1.39 15.36 -7.69
CA GLY A 241 2.23 14.26 -8.14
C GLY A 241 2.10 12.94 -7.38
N VAL A 242 1.15 12.83 -6.44
CA VAL A 242 0.91 11.59 -5.69
C VAL A 242 0.10 10.60 -6.54
N ALA A 243 0.75 9.51 -6.97
CA ALA A 243 0.15 8.51 -7.84
C ALA A 243 -1.12 7.86 -7.25
N LEU A 244 -1.10 7.51 -5.95
CA LEU A 244 -2.25 6.91 -5.27
C LEU A 244 -3.43 7.89 -5.15
N ALA A 245 -3.18 9.17 -4.95
CA ALA A 245 -4.22 10.20 -4.90
C ALA A 245 -4.95 10.30 -6.26
N ALA A 246 -4.20 10.45 -7.34
CA ALA A 246 -4.74 10.50 -8.69
C ALA A 246 -5.55 9.24 -9.05
N GLN A 247 -5.05 8.05 -8.67
CA GLN A 247 -5.76 6.80 -8.89
C GLN A 247 -7.07 6.72 -8.11
N SER A 248 -7.06 7.04 -6.81
CA SER A 248 -8.25 6.99 -5.96
C SER A 248 -9.34 7.95 -6.44
N LEU A 249 -8.95 9.19 -6.77
CA LEU A 249 -9.88 10.19 -7.28
C LEU A 249 -10.41 9.81 -8.67
N GLY A 250 -9.56 9.28 -9.55
CA GLY A 250 -10.01 8.76 -10.85
C GLY A 250 -11.09 7.68 -10.70
N HIS A 251 -10.89 6.72 -9.80
CA HIS A 251 -11.91 5.70 -9.51
C HIS A 251 -13.18 6.28 -8.90
N MET A 252 -13.05 7.22 -7.96
CA MET A 252 -14.18 7.89 -7.30
C MET A 252 -15.02 8.70 -8.30
N LEU A 253 -14.37 9.38 -9.24
CA LEU A 253 -14.98 10.25 -10.25
C LEU A 253 -15.59 9.48 -11.43
N LYS A 254 -15.31 8.17 -11.53
CA LYS A 254 -15.89 7.29 -12.54
C LYS A 254 -17.41 7.37 -12.48
N SER A 255 -18.03 7.60 -13.64
CA SER A 255 -19.48 7.75 -13.79
C SER A 255 -20.12 8.88 -12.95
N ARG A 256 -19.33 9.82 -12.40
CA ARG A 256 -19.89 10.99 -11.70
C ARG A 256 -20.25 12.12 -12.68
N PRO A 257 -21.31 12.88 -12.41
CA PRO A 257 -21.70 14.03 -13.23
C PRO A 257 -20.78 15.24 -13.01
N HIS A 258 -20.79 16.19 -13.96
CA HIS A 258 -20.03 17.43 -13.89
C HIS A 258 -20.13 18.22 -12.56
N ARG A 259 -21.31 18.23 -11.92
CA ARG A 259 -21.49 18.89 -10.61
C ARG A 259 -20.61 18.28 -9.51
N GLU A 260 -20.42 16.96 -9.53
CA GLU A 260 -19.61 16.25 -8.53
C GLU A 260 -18.12 16.46 -8.77
N TRP A 261 -17.68 16.51 -10.04
CA TRP A 261 -16.31 16.89 -10.39
C TRP A 261 -15.99 18.30 -9.87
N ASN A 262 -16.89 19.27 -10.04
CA ASN A 262 -16.70 20.61 -9.46
C ASN A 262 -16.73 20.62 -7.93
N SER A 263 -17.61 19.82 -7.31
CA SER A 263 -17.66 19.70 -5.85
C SER A 263 -16.34 19.15 -5.28
N VAL A 264 -15.74 18.17 -5.95
CA VAL A 264 -14.41 17.66 -5.60
C VAL A 264 -13.36 18.74 -5.82
N LYS A 265 -13.36 19.43 -6.97
CA LYS A 265 -12.42 20.52 -7.23
C LYS A 265 -12.47 21.62 -6.17
N ALA A 266 -13.66 22.07 -5.79
CA ALA A 266 -13.86 23.19 -4.86
C ALA A 266 -13.92 22.79 -3.38
N ASN A 267 -13.57 21.55 -3.03
CA ASN A 267 -13.74 21.07 -1.66
C ASN A 267 -12.72 21.68 -0.69
N HIS A 268 -13.17 22.12 0.49
CA HIS A 268 -12.33 22.72 1.53
C HIS A 268 -11.29 21.75 2.14
N ILE A 269 -11.45 20.43 1.96
CA ILE A 269 -10.47 19.42 2.41
C ILE A 269 -9.09 19.64 1.77
N TRP A 270 -9.08 20.22 0.57
CA TRP A 270 -7.84 20.63 -0.07
C TRP A 270 -7.08 21.69 0.71
N ASP A 271 -7.78 22.56 1.44
CA ASP A 271 -7.16 23.62 2.23
C ASP A 271 -6.70 23.09 3.60
N LEU A 272 -7.50 22.20 4.21
CA LEU A 272 -7.15 21.54 5.48
C LEU A 272 -5.88 20.69 5.39
N SER A 273 -5.67 20.03 4.26
CA SER A 273 -4.47 19.22 4.00
C SER A 273 -3.20 20.06 3.78
N THR A 274 -3.32 21.39 3.68
CA THR A 274 -2.19 22.32 3.55
C THR A 274 -1.85 23.06 4.84
N SER A 275 -2.76 23.12 5.81
CA SER A 275 -2.62 23.93 7.03
C SER A 275 -1.87 23.24 8.17
N THR A 276 -1.88 21.90 8.20
CA THR A 276 -1.11 21.10 9.17
C THR A 276 0.19 20.67 8.49
N ASP A 277 1.34 21.12 8.99
CA ASP A 277 2.72 20.78 8.60
C ASP A 277 2.92 20.33 7.14
N ALA A 278 3.67 21.12 6.35
CA ALA A 278 3.97 20.91 4.93
C ALA A 278 4.84 19.66 4.61
N SER A 279 4.68 18.58 5.36
CA SER A 279 5.22 17.27 5.03
C SER A 279 4.45 16.68 3.84
N PRO A 280 5.14 16.12 2.82
CA PRO A 280 4.53 15.45 1.67
C PRO A 280 3.52 14.35 2.02
N GLY A 281 3.53 13.85 3.26
CA GLY A 281 2.56 12.86 3.75
C GLY A 281 1.11 13.37 3.85
N ASN A 282 0.90 14.67 4.09
CA ASN A 282 -0.43 15.24 4.34
C ASN A 282 -1.27 15.40 3.06
N GLU A 283 -0.62 15.51 1.91
CA GLU A 283 -1.27 15.66 0.59
C GLU A 283 -2.00 14.38 0.16
N VAL A 284 -1.44 13.22 0.50
CA VAL A 284 -2.07 11.91 0.30
C VAL A 284 -3.35 11.83 1.14
N LEU A 285 -3.33 12.37 2.36
CA LEU A 285 -4.44 12.29 3.30
C LEU A 285 -5.68 13.03 2.78
N GLY A 286 -5.53 14.25 2.24
CA GLY A 286 -6.66 15.02 1.72
C GLY A 286 -7.38 14.33 0.55
N SER A 287 -6.61 13.79 -0.39
CA SER A 287 -7.16 13.06 -1.54
C SER A 287 -7.86 11.75 -1.16
N LEU A 288 -7.30 11.00 -0.20
CA LEU A 288 -7.92 9.80 0.33
C LEU A 288 -9.15 10.11 1.18
N GLN A 289 -9.12 11.18 1.97
CA GLN A 289 -10.27 11.64 2.75
C GLN A 289 -11.43 12.05 1.85
N LEU A 290 -11.16 12.71 0.71
CA LEU A 290 -12.18 12.97 -0.30
C LEU A 290 -12.75 11.67 -0.87
N SER A 291 -11.88 10.73 -1.25
CA SER A 291 -12.30 9.42 -1.75
C SER A 291 -13.21 8.69 -0.76
N TYR A 292 -12.89 8.76 0.54
CA TYR A 292 -13.72 8.24 1.62
C TYR A 292 -15.04 9.00 1.80
N ASN A 293 -15.02 10.34 1.74
CA ASN A 293 -16.20 11.16 1.98
C ASN A 293 -17.28 10.99 0.90
N PHE A 294 -16.88 10.81 -0.35
CA PHE A 294 -17.78 10.58 -1.48
C PHE A 294 -18.15 9.10 -1.70
N MET A 295 -17.60 8.20 -0.88
CA MET A 295 -17.95 6.78 -0.89
C MET A 295 -19.40 6.57 -0.38
N PRO A 296 -20.18 5.64 -0.96
CA PRO A 296 -21.49 5.25 -0.42
C PRO A 296 -21.40 4.82 1.05
N PRO A 297 -22.41 5.12 1.91
CA PRO A 297 -22.35 4.84 3.35
C PRO A 297 -22.02 3.39 3.72
N TYR A 298 -22.59 2.41 3.03
CA TYR A 298 -22.33 0.99 3.29
C TYR A 298 -20.87 0.59 3.00
N LEU A 299 -20.25 1.19 1.97
CA LEU A 299 -18.84 0.97 1.67
C LEU A 299 -17.92 1.66 2.68
N LYS A 300 -18.31 2.81 3.27
CA LYS A 300 -17.51 3.47 4.31
C LYS A 300 -17.31 2.57 5.51
N LEU A 301 -18.37 1.89 5.96
CA LEU A 301 -18.29 0.92 7.05
C LEU A 301 -17.40 -0.28 6.68
N CYS A 302 -17.58 -0.82 5.47
CA CYS A 302 -16.75 -1.91 4.96
C CYS A 302 -15.26 -1.53 4.89
N PHE A 303 -14.95 -0.30 4.49
CA PHE A 303 -13.60 0.23 4.40
C PHE A 303 -13.00 0.51 5.80
N ALA A 304 -13.77 1.16 6.68
CA ALA A 304 -13.35 1.42 8.06
C ALA A 304 -13.07 0.13 8.83
N TYR A 305 -13.83 -0.94 8.56
CA TYR A 305 -13.57 -2.25 9.15
C TYR A 305 -12.18 -2.78 8.82
N CYS A 306 -11.59 -2.46 7.65
CA CYS A 306 -10.24 -2.88 7.34
C CYS A 306 -9.18 -2.30 8.31
N ALA A 307 -9.51 -1.23 9.05
CA ALA A 307 -8.61 -0.63 10.02
C ALA A 307 -8.44 -1.45 11.31
N ILE A 308 -9.27 -2.47 11.56
CA ILE A 308 -9.09 -3.36 12.72
C ILE A 308 -7.90 -4.31 12.54
N PHE A 309 -7.49 -4.54 11.29
CA PHE A 309 -6.41 -5.47 10.99
C PHE A 309 -5.06 -4.76 11.14
N PRO A 310 -4.03 -5.48 11.61
CA PRO A 310 -2.67 -4.97 11.62
C PRO A 310 -2.22 -4.52 10.23
N LYS A 311 -1.31 -3.56 10.19
CA LYS A 311 -0.75 -3.06 8.92
C LYS A 311 -0.07 -4.18 8.14
N GLY A 312 -0.54 -4.38 6.90
CA GLY A 312 0.00 -5.41 6.01
C GLY A 312 -0.56 -6.81 6.23
N HIS A 313 -1.56 -6.96 7.09
CA HIS A 313 -2.25 -8.24 7.27
C HIS A 313 -2.89 -8.73 5.96
N LYS A 314 -2.68 -10.00 5.63
CA LYS A 314 -3.29 -10.65 4.47
C LYS A 314 -4.77 -10.96 4.76
N MET A 315 -5.65 -10.06 4.35
CA MET A 315 -7.10 -10.28 4.45
C MET A 315 -7.57 -11.29 3.40
N ILE A 316 -8.08 -12.44 3.84
CA ILE A 316 -8.69 -13.44 2.97
C ILE A 316 -10.07 -12.93 2.52
N LYS A 317 -10.31 -12.91 1.20
CA LYS A 317 -11.50 -12.31 0.60
C LYS A 317 -12.80 -12.87 1.17
N TYR A 318 -12.93 -14.20 1.27
CA TYR A 318 -14.17 -14.84 1.74
C TYR A 318 -14.40 -14.60 3.23
N ASP A 319 -13.36 -14.67 4.05
CA ASP A 319 -13.44 -14.37 5.48
C ASP A 319 -13.90 -12.93 5.71
N LEU A 320 -13.34 -11.97 4.96
CA LEU A 320 -13.73 -10.57 5.03
C LEU A 320 -15.19 -10.35 4.61
N ILE A 321 -15.67 -11.09 3.60
CA ILE A 321 -17.09 -11.05 3.19
C ILE A 321 -17.98 -11.60 4.31
N HIS A 322 -17.65 -12.76 4.86
CA HIS A 322 -18.43 -13.38 5.94
C HIS A 322 -18.48 -12.51 7.19
N GLN A 323 -17.36 -11.91 7.59
CA GLN A 323 -17.29 -10.97 8.71
C GLN A 323 -18.18 -9.74 8.46
N ARG A 324 -18.15 -9.17 7.25
CA ARG A 324 -18.99 -8.02 6.88
C ARG A 324 -20.49 -8.36 6.88
N ILE A 325 -20.86 -9.56 6.45
CA ILE A 325 -22.25 -10.04 6.53
C ILE A 325 -22.67 -10.22 8.00
N ALA A 326 -21.83 -10.86 8.82
CA ALA A 326 -22.10 -11.09 10.23
C ALA A 326 -22.26 -9.80 11.04
N LEU A 327 -21.51 -8.75 10.67
CA LEU A 327 -21.60 -7.41 11.26
C LEU A 327 -22.76 -6.57 10.70
N GLY A 328 -23.51 -7.09 9.72
CA GLY A 328 -24.62 -6.39 9.09
C GLY A 328 -24.19 -5.22 8.19
N PHE A 329 -22.93 -5.17 7.75
CA PHE A 329 -22.46 -4.14 6.82
C PHE A 329 -22.90 -4.39 5.38
N VAL A 330 -23.18 -5.66 5.05
CA VAL A 330 -23.63 -6.11 3.75
C VAL A 330 -24.76 -7.13 3.96
N GLU A 331 -25.84 -7.02 3.21
CA GLU A 331 -26.91 -8.00 3.23
C GLU A 331 -26.45 -9.33 2.62
N ALA A 332 -26.85 -10.44 3.23
CA ALA A 332 -26.65 -11.75 2.64
C ALA A 332 -27.44 -11.84 1.33
N SER A 333 -26.82 -12.28 0.24
CA SER A 333 -27.56 -12.51 -1.00
C SER A 333 -28.60 -13.59 -0.75
N SER A 334 -29.87 -13.33 -1.07
CA SER A 334 -30.97 -14.31 -1.02
C SER A 334 -30.82 -15.45 -2.03
N THR A 335 -29.72 -15.51 -2.78
CA THR A 335 -29.50 -16.43 -3.91
C THR A 335 -29.00 -17.82 -3.50
N PHE A 336 -28.88 -18.12 -2.20
CA PHE A 336 -28.57 -19.48 -1.69
C PHE A 336 -29.64 -20.01 -0.72
N SER A 337 -30.91 -19.64 -0.94
CA SER A 337 -32.04 -20.23 -0.21
C SER A 337 -32.84 -21.22 -1.07
N TYR A 338 -32.19 -22.08 -1.85
CA TYR A 338 -32.79 -23.32 -2.38
C TYR A 338 -31.69 -24.34 -2.65
N ALA A 339 -31.49 -25.25 -1.69
CA ALA A 339 -31.08 -26.63 -1.90
C ALA A 339 -31.71 -27.47 -0.79
#